data_AF-A0A0R3TQY9-F1
#
_entry.id   AF-A0A0R3TQY9-F1
#
_cell.length_a   1.000
_cell.length_b   1.000
_cell.length_c   1.000
_cell.angle_alpha   90.00
_cell.angle_beta   90.00
_cell.angle_gamma   90.00
#
_symmetry.space_group_name_H-M   'P 1'
#
loop_
_entity.id
_entity.type
_entity.pdbx_description
1 polymer ?
#
loop_
_entity_poly.entity_id
_entity_poly.type
_entity_poly.pdbx_seq_one_letter_code
_entity_poly.pdbx_strand_id
1 'polypeptide(L)'
;MPTPRCATGATHIPGVGDIVVGGYVETEGVMQHTDKAEILLTTASPLGHAGSWCEIAPMLRSSGFPAAEFFNGNVYVAGHLLASTSVEMLSLFSEGPPQWTKVINAPFSTVSIISFNGGLMFGGEFSKSEFICVYTVRQTNFYLDFAVVFVEGTPDPWYFSL
;
A
#
# COMPACT_ATOMS: atom_id res chain seq x y z
N MET A 1 4.34 6.50 -17.20
CA MET A 1 3.50 5.34 -16.86
C MET A 1 2.75 4.93 -18.12
N PRO A 2 2.83 3.66 -18.58
CA PRO A 2 2.23 3.20 -19.83
C PRO A 2 0.70 3.18 -19.79
N THR A 3 0.10 2.75 -18.67
CA THR A 3 -1.36 2.79 -18.50
C THR A 3 -1.77 4.15 -17.91
N PRO A 4 -2.56 4.99 -18.60
CA PRO A 4 -3.11 6.21 -18.02
C PRO A 4 -4.12 5.87 -16.93
N ARG A 5 -3.95 6.46 -15.72
CA ARG A 5 -4.81 6.19 -14.57
C ARG A 5 -4.67 7.30 -13.51
N CYS A 6 -5.61 7.41 -12.57
CA CYS A 6 -5.53 8.36 -11.45
C CYS A 6 -5.75 7.68 -10.09
N ALA A 7 -5.53 8.42 -9.00
CA ALA A 7 -5.73 7.95 -7.62
C ALA A 7 -4.99 6.63 -7.32
N THR A 8 -3.70 6.60 -7.68
CA THR A 8 -2.80 5.46 -7.52
C THR A 8 -2.04 5.52 -6.21
N GLY A 9 -1.56 4.36 -5.75
CA GLY A 9 -0.49 4.28 -4.77
C GLY A 9 0.86 4.31 -5.47
N ALA A 10 1.84 4.96 -4.86
CA ALA A 10 3.20 4.96 -5.38
C ALA A 10 4.21 4.93 -4.24
N THR A 11 5.33 4.23 -4.44
CA THR A 11 6.46 4.25 -3.52
C THR A 11 7.78 4.12 -4.26
N HIS A 12 8.83 4.69 -3.69
CA HIS A 12 10.20 4.51 -4.17
C HIS A 12 10.79 3.21 -3.63
N ILE A 13 11.52 2.48 -4.47
CA ILE A 13 12.27 1.27 -4.13
C ILE A 13 13.76 1.57 -4.32
N PRO A 14 14.54 1.69 -3.24
CA PRO A 14 15.95 2.02 -3.29
C PRO A 14 16.73 1.09 -4.22
N GLY A 15 17.46 1.68 -5.17
CA GLY A 15 18.28 0.95 -6.14
C GLY A 15 17.51 0.23 -7.25
N VAL A 16 16.17 0.31 -7.26
CA VAL A 16 15.34 -0.29 -8.32
C VAL A 16 14.60 0.78 -9.10
N GLY A 17 13.70 1.54 -8.47
CA GLY A 17 12.76 2.36 -9.23
C GLY A 17 11.58 2.86 -8.43
N ASP A 18 10.62 3.47 -9.12
CA ASP A 18 9.36 3.92 -8.54
C ASP A 18 8.23 3.01 -9.00
N ILE A 19 7.54 2.37 -8.06
CA ILE A 19 6.38 1.52 -8.36
C ILE A 19 5.10 2.34 -8.24
N VAL A 20 4.17 2.11 -9.16
CA VAL A 20 2.82 2.66 -9.16
C VAL A 20 1.82 1.52 -9.23
N VAL A 21 0.81 1.56 -8.37
CA VAL A 21 -0.15 0.48 -8.17
C VAL A 21 -1.60 0.97 -8.13
N GLY A 22 -2.49 0.15 -8.68
CA GLY A 22 -3.94 0.34 -8.63
C GLY A 22 -4.44 1.65 -9.24
N GLY A 23 -5.45 2.23 -8.64
CA GLY A 23 -6.13 3.45 -9.08
C GLY A 23 -7.33 3.20 -9.98
N TYR A 24 -7.72 4.23 -10.72
CA TYR A 24 -8.84 4.21 -11.65
C TYR A 24 -8.37 4.36 -13.08
N VAL A 25 -8.84 3.47 -13.94
CA VAL A 25 -8.70 3.55 -15.39
C VAL A 25 -10.07 3.90 -15.97
N GLU A 26 -10.08 4.82 -16.93
CA GLU A 26 -11.28 5.14 -17.71
C GLU A 26 -11.39 4.18 -18.89
N THR A 27 -12.48 3.40 -18.92
CA THR A 27 -12.81 2.51 -20.03
C THR A 27 -14.20 2.87 -20.52
N GLU A 28 -14.30 3.34 -21.78
CA GLU A 28 -15.59 3.70 -22.42
C GLU A 28 -16.42 4.73 -21.61
N GLY A 29 -15.74 5.70 -20.98
CA GLY A 29 -16.40 6.73 -20.16
C GLY A 29 -16.80 6.27 -18.74
N VAL A 30 -16.39 5.06 -18.33
CA VAL A 30 -16.64 4.51 -17.00
C VAL A 30 -15.32 4.35 -16.25
N MET A 31 -15.26 4.93 -15.04
CA MET A 31 -14.12 4.78 -14.13
C MET A 31 -14.18 3.42 -13.42
N GLN A 32 -13.14 2.60 -13.60
CA GLN A 32 -13.05 1.26 -13.02
C GLN A 32 -11.79 1.11 -12.17
N HIS A 33 -11.90 0.37 -11.06
CA HIS A 33 -10.75 0.02 -10.23
C HIS A 33 -9.82 -0.90 -11.03
N THR A 34 -8.51 -0.68 -10.93
CA THR A 34 -7.50 -1.56 -11.52
C THR A 34 -6.63 -2.20 -10.44
N ASP A 35 -6.13 -3.40 -10.72
CA ASP A 35 -5.15 -4.16 -9.94
C ASP A 35 -3.73 -4.06 -10.53
N LYS A 36 -3.57 -3.36 -11.65
CA LYS A 36 -2.28 -3.21 -12.33
C LYS A 36 -1.21 -2.63 -11.42
N ALA A 37 0.00 -3.15 -11.58
CA ALA A 37 1.22 -2.63 -10.98
C ALA A 37 2.27 -2.42 -12.07
N GLU A 38 2.87 -1.24 -12.09
CA GLU A 38 3.91 -0.85 -13.06
C GLU A 38 5.08 -0.21 -12.32
N ILE A 39 6.29 -0.44 -12.79
CA ILE A 39 7.52 0.11 -12.18
C ILE A 39 8.32 0.91 -13.20
N LEU A 40 8.76 2.10 -12.81
CA LEU A 40 9.73 2.90 -13.53
C LEU A 40 11.13 2.55 -13.05
N LEU A 41 11.94 1.91 -13.89
CA LEU A 41 13.27 1.45 -13.51
C LEU A 41 14.28 2.60 -13.54
N THR A 42 15.05 2.73 -12.47
CA THR A 42 16.19 3.65 -12.40
C THR A 42 17.39 3.09 -13.18
N THR A 43 18.38 3.96 -13.44
CA THR A 43 19.64 3.55 -14.09
C THR A 43 20.46 2.56 -13.26
N ALA A 44 20.20 2.47 -11.96
CA ALA A 44 20.86 1.56 -11.04
C ALA A 44 20.14 0.20 -10.93
N SER A 45 19.00 0.02 -11.60
CA SER A 45 18.16 -1.15 -11.43
C SER A 45 18.83 -2.45 -11.90
N PRO A 46 18.85 -3.51 -11.09
CA PRO A 46 19.29 -4.84 -11.54
C PRO A 46 18.28 -5.51 -12.47
N LEU A 47 17.07 -4.94 -12.61
CA LEU A 47 15.99 -5.48 -13.45
C LEU A 47 16.09 -5.03 -14.93
N GLY A 48 17.09 -4.21 -15.28
CA GLY A 48 17.38 -3.79 -16.65
C GLY A 48 16.73 -2.45 -17.07
N HIS A 49 16.84 -2.13 -18.37
CA HIS A 49 16.24 -1.01 -19.11
C HIS A 49 15.95 0.26 -18.28
N ALA A 50 17.04 0.93 -17.89
CA ALA A 50 17.05 2.26 -17.28
C ALA A 50 16.05 3.23 -17.95
N GLY A 51 15.21 3.89 -17.15
CA GLY A 51 14.25 4.89 -17.62
C GLY A 51 13.04 4.31 -18.35
N SER A 52 12.89 2.99 -18.38
CA SER A 52 11.72 2.34 -18.97
C SER A 52 10.69 1.98 -17.90
N TRP A 53 9.43 1.94 -18.34
CA TRP A 53 8.35 1.41 -17.55
C TRP A 53 8.15 -0.08 -17.86
N CYS A 54 7.99 -0.88 -16.82
CA CYS A 54 7.70 -2.30 -16.93
C CYS A 54 6.40 -2.63 -16.20
N GLU A 55 5.57 -3.45 -16.83
CA GLU A 55 4.46 -4.09 -16.13
C GLU A 55 5.01 -5.24 -15.28
N ILE A 56 4.52 -5.37 -14.05
CA ILE A 56 4.86 -6.47 -13.14
C ILE A 56 3.60 -7.26 -12.79
N ALA A 57 3.73 -8.28 -11.94
CA ALA A 57 2.57 -9.04 -11.48
C ALA A 57 1.48 -8.09 -10.92
N PRO A 58 0.20 -8.26 -11.31
CA PRO A 58 -0.89 -7.44 -10.79
C PRO A 58 -1.16 -7.75 -9.31
N MET A 59 -1.68 -6.77 -8.58
CA MET A 59 -2.15 -6.92 -7.20
C MET A 59 -3.23 -8.01 -7.10
N LEU A 60 -3.45 -8.54 -5.90
CA LEU A 60 -4.47 -9.58 -5.68
C LEU A 60 -5.89 -9.01 -5.77
N ARG A 61 -6.07 -7.72 -5.49
CA ARG A 61 -7.34 -7.01 -5.60
C ARG A 61 -7.18 -5.70 -6.34
N SER A 62 -8.18 -5.38 -7.16
CA SER A 62 -8.31 -4.04 -7.73
C SER A 62 -8.68 -3.04 -6.64
N SER A 63 -8.02 -1.88 -6.65
CA SER A 63 -8.24 -0.86 -5.64
C SER A 63 -8.09 0.55 -6.20
N GLY A 64 -9.04 1.41 -5.84
CA GLY A 64 -8.96 2.86 -6.04
C GLY A 64 -8.46 3.55 -4.78
N PHE A 65 -7.55 4.52 -4.93
CA PHE A 65 -6.83 5.17 -3.83
C PHE A 65 -6.02 4.22 -2.94
N PRO A 66 -5.23 3.27 -3.49
CA PRO A 66 -4.36 2.48 -2.63
C PRO A 66 -3.22 3.36 -2.09
N ALA A 67 -2.84 3.12 -0.85
CA ALA A 67 -1.63 3.63 -0.24
C ALA A 67 -0.52 2.57 -0.39
N ALA A 68 0.69 2.98 -0.72
CA ALA A 68 1.82 2.08 -0.95
C ALA A 68 3.07 2.57 -0.20
N GLU A 69 3.85 1.64 0.36
CA GLU A 69 5.10 1.94 1.06
C GLU A 69 6.13 0.84 0.85
N PHE A 70 7.39 1.22 0.62
CA PHE A 70 8.51 0.29 0.63
C PHE A 70 9.04 0.12 2.06
N PHE A 71 9.06 -1.12 2.54
CA PHE A 71 9.54 -1.45 3.87
C PHE A 71 10.22 -2.82 3.89
N ASN A 72 11.37 -2.90 4.55
CA ASN A 72 12.11 -4.15 4.77
C ASN A 72 12.29 -5.02 3.51
N GLY A 73 12.60 -4.38 2.37
CA GLY A 73 12.82 -5.08 1.09
C GLY A 73 11.56 -5.45 0.31
N ASN A 74 10.38 -5.12 0.81
CA ASN A 74 9.09 -5.43 0.18
C ASN A 74 8.26 -4.17 -0.04
N VAL A 75 7.34 -4.22 -1.00
CA VAL A 75 6.34 -3.18 -1.21
C VAL A 75 5.05 -3.62 -0.55
N TYR A 76 4.52 -2.79 0.33
CA TYR A 76 3.23 -2.99 0.98
C TYR A 76 2.20 -2.08 0.36
N VAL A 77 1.02 -2.62 0.10
CA VAL A 77 -0.12 -1.89 -0.44
C VAL A 77 -1.33 -2.13 0.44
N ALA A 78 -2.00 -1.04 0.80
CA ALA A 78 -3.21 -1.07 1.59
C ALA A 78 -4.17 -0.01 1.05
N GLY A 79 -5.44 -0.33 0.97
CA GLY A 79 -6.49 0.65 0.71
C GLY A 79 -7.67 0.02 0.00
N HIS A 80 -8.87 0.36 0.47
CA HIS A 80 -10.12 0.22 -0.23
C HIS A 80 -11.13 1.15 0.45
N LEU A 81 -11.68 2.12 -0.29
CA LEU A 81 -12.58 3.15 0.25
C LEU A 81 -13.90 2.61 0.84
N LEU A 82 -14.31 1.40 0.48
CA LEU A 82 -15.70 0.95 0.70
C LEU A 82 -15.88 -0.30 1.57
N ALA A 83 -14.81 -0.92 2.09
CA ALA A 83 -14.89 -2.16 2.89
C ALA A 83 -13.52 -2.54 3.48
N SER A 84 -13.53 -3.57 4.34
CA SER A 84 -12.38 -4.26 4.92
C SER A 84 -11.19 -4.28 3.98
N THR A 85 -10.10 -3.62 4.39
CA THR A 85 -8.90 -3.50 3.57
C THR A 85 -8.05 -4.75 3.74
N SER A 86 -7.52 -5.28 2.64
CA SER A 86 -6.40 -6.23 2.71
C SER A 86 -5.10 -5.47 2.60
N VAL A 87 -4.12 -5.80 3.44
CA VAL A 87 -2.74 -5.40 3.21
C VAL A 87 -2.09 -6.48 2.37
N GLU A 88 -1.57 -6.07 1.22
CA GLU A 88 -0.89 -6.91 0.26
C GLU A 88 0.60 -6.55 0.24
N MET A 89 1.45 -7.54 -0.01
CA MET A 89 2.89 -7.39 -0.03
C MET A 89 3.45 -8.02 -1.30
N LEU A 90 4.30 -7.26 -1.99
CA LEU A 90 5.10 -7.71 -3.11
C LEU A 90 6.55 -7.86 -2.67
N SER A 91 7.09 -9.06 -2.84
CA SER A 91 8.53 -9.31 -2.75
C SER A 91 9.13 -9.34 -4.15
N LEU A 92 10.00 -8.37 -4.46
CA LEU A 92 10.67 -8.28 -5.76
C LEU A 92 11.87 -9.22 -5.89
N PHE A 93 12.44 -9.65 -4.76
CA PHE A 93 13.72 -10.35 -4.71
C PHE A 93 13.61 -11.78 -4.18
N SER A 94 12.40 -12.35 -4.15
CA SER A 94 12.20 -13.76 -3.80
C SER A 94 12.72 -14.70 -4.89
N GLU A 95 13.04 -15.95 -4.52
CA GLU A 95 13.34 -17.00 -5.51
C GLU A 95 12.09 -17.32 -6.35
N GLY A 96 11.99 -16.69 -7.53
CA GLY A 96 10.88 -16.90 -8.47
C GLY A 96 10.36 -15.58 -9.06
N PRO A 97 9.32 -15.64 -9.91
CA PRO A 97 8.65 -14.44 -10.40
C PRO A 97 8.10 -13.61 -9.21
N PRO A 98 8.15 -12.27 -9.24
CA PRO A 98 7.53 -11.44 -8.22
C PRO A 98 6.04 -11.77 -8.09
N GLN A 99 5.56 -12.01 -6.88
CA GLN A 99 4.15 -12.32 -6.61
C GLN A 99 3.64 -11.47 -5.45
N TRP A 100 2.39 -11.05 -5.56
CA TRP A 100 1.68 -10.39 -4.47
C TRP A 100 1.15 -11.44 -3.48
N THR A 101 1.24 -11.12 -2.20
CA THR A 101 0.76 -11.97 -1.12
C THR A 101 -0.08 -11.15 -0.16
N LYS A 102 -1.21 -11.72 0.27
CA LYS A 102 -2.06 -11.08 1.26
C LYS A 102 -1.49 -11.33 2.65
N VAL A 103 -1.27 -10.28 3.44
CA VAL A 103 -0.62 -10.41 4.74
C VAL A 103 -1.56 -10.08 5.91
N ILE A 104 -2.51 -9.15 5.73
CA ILE A 104 -3.48 -8.82 6.78
C ILE A 104 -4.89 -8.66 6.20
N ASN A 105 -5.90 -9.07 6.97
CA ASN A 105 -7.24 -8.52 6.88
C ASN A 105 -7.35 -7.37 7.88
N ALA A 106 -7.26 -6.13 7.40
CA ALA A 106 -7.42 -4.97 8.25
C ALA A 106 -8.93 -4.74 8.49
N PRO A 107 -9.37 -4.59 9.75
CA PRO A 107 -10.77 -4.28 10.07
C PRO A 107 -11.13 -2.81 9.78
N PHE A 108 -10.27 -2.06 9.10
CA PHE A 108 -10.40 -0.64 8.82
C PHE A 108 -10.11 -0.29 7.36
N SER A 109 -10.51 0.91 6.92
CA SER A 109 -10.04 1.49 5.66
C SER A 109 -8.70 2.19 5.88
N THR A 110 -7.71 1.85 5.06
CA THR A 110 -6.42 2.55 5.08
C THR A 110 -6.46 3.70 4.08
N VAL A 111 -6.05 4.88 4.52
CA VAL A 111 -5.89 6.09 3.71
C VAL A 111 -4.41 6.38 3.44
N SER A 112 -3.53 6.04 4.39
CA SER A 112 -2.09 6.24 4.26
C SER A 112 -1.30 5.10 4.92
N ILE A 113 -0.10 4.87 4.42
CA ILE A 113 0.88 3.94 4.98
C ILE A 113 2.24 4.62 4.96
N ILE A 114 3.03 4.49 6.02
CA ILE A 114 4.40 4.98 6.09
C ILE A 114 5.28 3.97 6.84
N SER A 115 6.55 3.90 6.48
CA SER A 115 7.56 3.25 7.29
C SER A 115 8.13 4.23 8.31
N PHE A 116 8.18 3.82 9.57
CA PHE A 116 8.73 4.64 10.64
C PHE A 116 9.29 3.78 11.75
N ASN A 117 10.53 4.09 12.17
CA ASN A 117 11.20 3.45 13.30
C ASN A 117 11.17 1.90 13.28
N GLY A 118 11.34 1.31 12.09
CA GLY A 118 11.34 -0.15 11.93
C GLY A 118 9.95 -0.81 11.97
N GLY A 119 8.86 -0.04 11.83
CA GLY A 119 7.50 -0.54 11.68
C GLY A 119 6.75 0.12 10.51
N LEU A 120 5.52 -0.35 10.26
CA LEU A 120 4.60 0.23 9.30
C LEU A 120 3.43 0.89 10.05
N MET A 121 3.27 2.19 9.88
CA MET A 121 2.13 2.91 10.41
C MET A 121 1.05 3.03 9.34
N PHE A 122 -0.20 2.82 9.74
CA PHE A 122 -1.38 2.88 8.89
C PHE A 122 -2.29 3.99 9.41
N GLY A 123 -2.49 5.03 8.60
CA GLY A 123 -3.53 6.03 8.83
C GLY A 123 -4.83 5.53 8.21
N GLY A 124 -5.92 5.58 8.96
CA GLY A 124 -7.19 5.04 8.51
C GLY A 124 -8.40 5.78 9.05
N GLU A 125 -9.56 5.43 8.50
CA GLU A 125 -10.86 5.93 8.93
C GLU A 125 -11.75 4.75 9.34
N PHE A 126 -12.44 4.89 10.47
CA PHE A 126 -13.40 3.90 10.96
C PHE A 126 -14.66 4.65 11.34
N SER A 127 -15.75 4.40 10.60
CA SER A 127 -17.10 4.88 10.92
C SER A 127 -17.17 6.34 11.42
N LYS A 128 -16.71 7.30 10.58
CA LYS A 128 -16.66 8.76 10.85
C LYS A 128 -15.68 9.22 11.93
N SER A 129 -14.81 8.33 12.42
CA SER A 129 -13.68 8.68 13.29
C SER A 129 -12.38 8.46 12.52
N GLU A 130 -11.44 9.40 12.66
CA GLU A 130 -10.09 9.25 12.14
C GLU A 130 -9.24 8.53 13.20
N PHE A 131 -8.38 7.63 12.78
CA PHE A 131 -7.45 7.00 13.71
C PHE A 131 -6.12 6.67 13.01
N ILE A 132 -5.08 6.59 13.82
CA ILE A 132 -3.76 6.13 13.39
C ILE A 132 -3.51 4.81 14.10
N CYS A 133 -3.41 3.73 13.34
CA CYS A 133 -2.96 2.44 13.85
C CYS A 133 -1.48 2.26 13.54
N VAL A 134 -0.70 1.89 14.55
CA VAL A 134 0.70 1.55 14.38
C VAL A 134 0.87 0.05 14.47
N TYR A 135 1.36 -0.54 13.39
CA TYR A 135 1.69 -1.95 13.34
C TYR A 135 3.20 -2.14 13.24
N THR A 136 3.79 -2.88 14.17
CA THR A 136 5.15 -3.38 13.94
C THR A 136 5.08 -4.65 13.12
N VAL A 137 5.80 -4.64 12.00
CA VAL A 137 6.01 -5.83 11.19
C VAL A 137 7.25 -6.54 11.67
N ARG A 138 7.10 -7.77 12.17
CA ARG A 138 8.24 -8.65 12.47
C ARG A 138 8.23 -9.80 11.49
N GLN A 139 9.23 -9.84 10.62
CA GLN A 139 9.32 -10.78 9.50
C GLN A 139 8.14 -10.62 8.52
N THR A 140 7.13 -11.48 8.63
CA THR A 140 5.87 -11.45 7.86
C THR A 140 4.64 -11.27 8.74
N ASN A 141 4.82 -11.20 10.06
CA ASN A 141 3.72 -11.06 11.01
C ASN A 141 3.53 -9.59 11.38
N PHE A 142 2.27 -9.17 11.45
CA PHE A 142 1.88 -7.84 11.88
C PHE A 142 1.37 -7.89 13.31
N TYR A 143 1.97 -7.06 14.15
CA TYR A 143 1.56 -6.88 15.54
C TYR A 143 1.02 -5.46 15.69
N LEU A 144 -0.23 -5.35 16.15
CA LEU A 144 -0.75 -4.04 16.56
C LEU A 144 0.01 -3.63 17.81
N ASP A 145 0.79 -2.55 17.74
CA ASP A 145 1.48 -2.03 18.92
C ASP A 145 0.56 -1.09 19.70
N PHE A 146 -0.06 -0.14 19.00
CA PHE A 146 -1.04 0.77 19.57
C PHE A 146 -1.91 1.40 18.48
N ALA A 147 -3.10 1.84 18.87
CA ALA A 147 -3.99 2.63 18.03
C ALA A 147 -4.30 3.96 18.75
N VAL A 148 -4.18 5.06 18.03
CA VAL A 148 -4.59 6.40 18.49
C VAL A 148 -5.86 6.76 17.73
N VAL A 149 -6.97 6.98 18.45
CA VAL A 149 -8.24 7.36 17.86
C VAL A 149 -8.47 8.85 18.08
N PHE A 150 -8.70 9.59 16.99
CA PHE A 150 -9.10 10.99 17.01
C PHE A 150 -10.61 11.05 16.76
N VAL A 151 -11.37 11.34 17.81
CA VAL A 151 -12.82 11.54 17.71
C VAL A 151 -13.07 13.04 17.60
N GLU A 152 -13.67 13.50 16.50
CA GLU A 152 -14.14 14.89 16.42
C GLU A 152 -15.12 15.19 17.57
N GLY A 153 -14.79 16.19 18.38
CA GLY A 153 -15.68 16.72 19.43
C GLY A 153 -15.35 16.35 20.88
N THR A 154 -14.27 15.60 21.15
CA THR A 154 -13.76 15.41 22.52
C THR A 154 -12.27 15.74 22.60
N PRO A 155 -11.81 16.56 23.56
CA PRO A 155 -10.42 17.00 23.64
C PRO A 155 -9.42 15.92 24.10
N ASP A 156 -9.88 14.69 24.38
CA ASP A 156 -9.04 13.65 24.97
C ASP A 156 -8.87 12.43 24.02
N PRO A 157 -7.63 12.04 23.67
CA PRO A 157 -7.37 10.79 22.98
C PRO A 157 -7.61 9.61 23.93
N TRP A 158 -8.55 8.73 23.58
CA TRP A 158 -8.73 7.46 24.28
C TRP A 158 -7.65 6.48 23.83
N TYR A 159 -6.77 6.08 24.76
CA TYR A 159 -5.85 4.97 24.54
C TYR A 159 -6.59 3.65 24.79
N PHE A 160 -6.68 2.80 23.78
CA PHE A 160 -7.01 1.39 23.96
C PHE A 160 -5.72 0.58 23.99
N SER A 161 -5.37 0.03 25.16
CA SER A 161 -4.43 -1.09 25.27
C SER A 161 -5.23 -2.38 25.13
N LEU A 162 -4.96 -3.17 24.08
CA LEU A 162 -5.45 -4.55 23.93
C LEU A 162 -4.35 -5.53 24.33
#